data_AF-A0A7K6XS18-F1
#
_entry.id   AF-A0A7K6XS18-F1
#
_cell.length_a   1.000
_cell.length_b   1.000
_cell.length_c   1.000
_cell.angle_alpha   90.00
_cell.angle_beta   90.00
_cell.angle_gamma   90.00
#
_symmetry.space_group_name_H-M   'P 1'
#
loop_
_entity.id
_entity.type
_entity.pdbx_description
1 polymer ?
#
loop_
_entity_poly.entity_id
_entity_poly.type
_entity_poly.pdbx_seq_one_letter_code
_entity_poly.pdbx_strand_id
1 'polypeptide(L)' 'APCRCGVCGKSFPASSGLVKHQKLHVEEKPYKCGDCGKGFNWNSHLERHRRIHTGEKPYECPECGKSFSWSSHLDRHRR' A
#
# COMPACT_ATOMS: atom_id res chain seq x y z
N ALA A 1 22.41 -4.51 17.28
CA ALA A 1 22.91 -4.65 15.89
C ALA A 1 21.75 -4.47 14.92
N PRO A 2 21.91 -3.76 13.79
CA PRO A 2 20.85 -3.59 12.80
C PRO A 2 20.49 -4.93 12.15
N CYS A 3 19.21 -5.18 11.93
CA CYS A 3 18.74 -6.37 11.23
C CYS A 3 18.99 -6.22 9.73
N ARG A 4 19.76 -7.12 9.13
CA ARG A 4 20.15 -7.02 7.71
C ARG A 4 19.41 -8.03 6.84
N CYS A 5 18.99 -7.60 5.65
CA CYS A 5 18.41 -8.49 4.65
C CYS A 5 19.49 -9.32 3.97
N GLY A 6 19.36 -10.65 4.02
CA GLY A 6 20.29 -11.57 3.35
C GLY A 6 20.20 -11.57 1.82
N VAL A 7 19.10 -11.05 1.23
CA VAL A 7 18.91 -11.03 -0.23
C VAL A 7 19.54 -9.79 -0.87
N CYS A 8 19.32 -8.61 -0.30
CA CYS A 8 19.76 -7.34 -0.91
C CYS A 8 20.64 -6.47 -0.01
N GLY A 9 21.02 -6.96 1.17
CA GLY A 9 21.94 -6.27 2.08
C GLY A 9 21.38 -5.04 2.80
N LYS A 10 20.12 -4.66 2.58
CA LYS A 10 19.47 -3.52 3.27
C LYS A 10 19.41 -3.73 4.78
N SER A 11 19.71 -2.69 5.53
CA SER A 11 19.72 -2.69 7.00
C SER A 11 18.47 -2.02 7.55
N PHE A 12 17.90 -2.60 8.60
CA PHE A 12 16.71 -2.13 9.29
C PHE A 12 17.00 -1.95 10.78
N PRO A 13 16.43 -0.92 11.42
CA PRO A 13 16.61 -0.69 12.85
C PRO A 13 15.89 -1.75 13.72
N ALA A 14 14.91 -2.47 13.16
CA ALA A 14 14.14 -3.49 13.86
C ALA A 14 13.86 -4.72 12.99
N SER A 15 13.75 -5.89 13.63
CA SER A 15 13.45 -7.17 12.98
C SER A 15 12.10 -7.18 12.27
N SER A 16 11.10 -6.51 12.84
CA SER A 16 9.77 -6.35 12.23
C SER A 16 9.83 -5.62 10.88
N GLY A 17 10.73 -4.64 10.74
CA GLY A 17 10.99 -3.94 9.49
C GLY A 17 11.64 -4.84 8.45
N LEU A 18 12.62 -5.66 8.88
CA LEU A 18 13.26 -6.65 8.01
C LEU A 18 12.26 -7.72 7.53
N VAL A 19 11.41 -8.26 8.40
CA VAL A 19 10.40 -9.26 8.03
C VAL A 19 9.40 -8.69 7.02
N LYS A 20 8.92 -7.45 7.23
CA LYS A 20 8.06 -6.76 6.27
C LYS A 20 8.76 -6.55 4.94
N HIS A 21 10.03 -6.19 4.96
CA HIS A 21 10.83 -6.01 3.75
C HIS A 21 11.03 -7.33 3.00
N GLN A 22 11.27 -8.45 3.69
CA GLN A 22 11.46 -9.74 3.05
C GLN A 22 10.24 -10.19 2.24
N LYS A 23 9.03 -9.78 2.63
CA LYS A 23 7.81 -10.01 1.83
C LYS A 23 7.85 -9.36 0.43
N LEU A 24 8.76 -8.41 0.17
CA LEU A 24 8.95 -7.84 -1.16
C LEU A 24 9.78 -8.72 -2.09
N HIS A 25 10.59 -9.62 -1.54
CA HIS A 25 11.40 -10.56 -2.33
C HIS A 25 10.63 -11.82 -2.72
N VAL A 26 9.49 -12.07 -2.07
CA VAL A 26 8.61 -13.18 -2.42
C VAL A 26 7.74 -12.74 -3.60
N GLU A 27 7.88 -13.43 -4.73
CA GLU A 27 7.05 -13.18 -5.93
C GLU A 27 5.59 -13.58 -5.69
N GLU A 28 5.36 -14.54 -4.80
CA GLU A 28 4.04 -14.95 -4.38
C GLU A 28 3.35 -13.83 -3.61
N LYS A 29 2.29 -13.30 -4.22
CA LYS A 29 1.45 -12.26 -3.66
C LYS A 29 0.18 -12.90 -3.10
N PRO A 30 0.08 -13.10 -1.77
CA PRO A 30 -1.01 -13.87 -1.17
C PRO A 30 -2.37 -13.18 -1.29
N TYR A 31 -2.40 -11.86 -1.42
CA TYR A 31 -3.64 -11.09 -1.51
C TYR A 31 -3.93 -10.76 -2.97
N LYS A 32 -4.83 -11.51 -3.60
CA LYS A 32 -5.23 -11.31 -5.00
C LYS A 32 -6.56 -10.58 -5.12
N CYS A 33 -6.64 -9.65 -6.06
CA CYS A 33 -7.89 -9.00 -6.44
C CYS A 33 -8.77 -9.98 -7.21
N GLY A 34 -10.02 -10.16 -6.76
CA GLY A 34 -11.00 -11.00 -7.45
C GLY A 34 -11.42 -10.44 -8.81
N ASP A 35 -11.45 -9.11 -8.97
CA ASP A 35 -11.94 -8.45 -10.18
C ASP A 35 -10.94 -8.48 -11.34
N CYS A 36 -9.64 -8.38 -11.06
CA CYS A 36 -8.60 -8.31 -12.10
C CYS A 36 -7.41 -9.27 -11.90
N GLY A 37 -7.43 -10.12 -10.87
CA GLY A 37 -6.36 -11.08 -10.59
C GLY A 37 -5.06 -10.48 -10.04
N LYS A 38 -4.97 -9.15 -9.90
CA LYS A 38 -3.73 -8.48 -9.46
C LYS A 38 -3.39 -8.84 -8.01
N GLY A 39 -2.15 -9.27 -7.78
CA GLY A 39 -1.64 -9.64 -6.46
C GLY A 39 -0.98 -8.50 -5.68
N PHE A 40 -1.08 -8.56 -4.35
CA PHE A 40 -0.46 -7.66 -3.38
C PHE A 40 0.20 -8.44 -2.22
N ASN A 41 1.24 -7.85 -1.63
CA ASN A 41 1.96 -8.40 -0.48
C ASN A 41 1.27 -8.12 0.87
N TRP A 42 0.29 -7.20 0.88
CA TRP A 42 -0.44 -6.80 2.08
C TRP A 42 -1.93 -6.61 1.78
N ASN A 43 -2.79 -7.05 2.71
CA ASN A 43 -4.25 -6.92 2.60
C ASN A 43 -4.67 -5.43 2.44
N SER A 44 -4.12 -4.53 3.24
CA SER A 44 -4.43 -3.09 3.13
C SER A 44 -4.16 -2.49 1.75
N HIS A 45 -3.19 -3.04 1.00
CA HIS A 45 -2.92 -2.61 -0.37
C HIS A 45 -3.95 -3.16 -1.35
N LEU A 46 -4.42 -4.40 -1.14
CA LEU A 46 -5.53 -4.96 -1.91
C LEU A 46 -6.82 -4.15 -1.68
N GLU A 47 -7.19 -3.89 -0.42
CA GLU A 47 -8.39 -3.11 -0.10
C GLU A 47 -8.34 -1.70 -0.69
N ARG A 48 -7.20 -1.02 -0.58
CA ARG A 48 -7.01 0.27 -1.26
C ARG A 48 -7.10 0.15 -2.78
N HIS A 49 -6.61 -0.94 -3.36
CA HIS A 49 -6.69 -1.18 -4.79
C HIS A 49 -8.13 -1.40 -5.24
N ARG A 50 -8.98 -2.09 -4.46
CA ARG A 50 -10.39 -2.32 -4.83
C ARG A 50 -11.17 -1.03 -5.07
N ARG A 51 -10.75 0.10 -4.48
CA ARG A 51 -11.32 1.43 -4.76
C ARG A 51 -11.25 1.84 -6.24
N ILE A 52 -10.31 1.30 -7.01
CA ILE A 52 -10.25 1.58 -8.46
C ILE A 52 -11.39 0.90 -9.22
N HIS A 53 -11.90 -0.22 -8.70
CA HIS A 53 -13.00 -0.96 -9.31
C HIS A 53 -14.36 -0.41 -8.84
N THR A 54 -14.47 -0.09 -7.55
CA THR A 54 -15.71 0.45 -6.98
C THR A 54 -15.91 1.95 -7.25
N GLY A 55 -14.84 2.66 -7.60
CA GLY A 55 -14.87 4.13 -7.72
C GLY A 55 -14.99 4.86 -6.38
N GLU A 56 -14.79 4.17 -5.26
CA GLU A 56 -14.91 4.75 -3.91
C GLU A 56 -13.92 5.91 -3.71
N LYS A 57 -14.42 7.01 -3.15
CA LYS A 57 -13.67 8.24 -2.89
C LYS A 57 -13.91 8.71 -1.45
N PRO A 58 -13.31 8.05 -0.45
CA PRO A 58 -13.63 8.31 0.95
C PRO A 58 -13.04 9.62 1.48
N TYR A 59 -12.17 10.29 0.73
CA TYR A 59 -11.51 11.53 1.18
C TYR A 59 -12.13 12.74 0.50
N GLU A 60 -12.98 13.47 1.20
CA GLU A 60 -13.62 14.69 0.69
C GLU A 60 -12.87 15.95 1.11
N CYS A 61 -12.77 16.91 0.18
CA CYS A 61 -12.28 18.25 0.47
C CYS A 61 -13.40 19.08 1.11
N PRO A 62 -13.25 19.53 2.37
CA PRO A 62 -14.30 20.27 3.07
C PRO A 62 -14.57 21.66 2.46
N GLU A 63 -13.64 22.20 1.68
CA GLU A 63 -13.75 23.54 1.10
C GLU A 63 -14.52 23.55 -0.23
N CYS A 64 -14.43 22.48 -1.02
CA CYS A 64 -15.07 22.44 -2.35
C CYS A 64 -15.91 21.17 -2.63
N GLY A 65 -16.04 20.27 -1.65
CA GLY A 65 -16.80 19.02 -1.78
C GLY A 65 -16.21 17.97 -2.73
N LYS A 66 -15.02 18.22 -3.29
CA LYS A 66 -14.37 17.24 -4.20
C LYS A 66 -13.86 16.03 -3.42
N SER A 67 -14.29 14.83 -3.81
CA SER A 67 -13.84 13.58 -3.21
C SER A 67 -12.71 12.90 -4.00
N PHE A 68 -11.81 12.21 -3.28
CA PHE A 68 -10.62 11.55 -3.78
C PHE A 68 -10.51 10.12 -3.24
N SER A 69 -9.93 9.20 -4.03
CA SER A 69 -9.72 7.80 -3.63
C SER A 69 -8.54 7.59 -2.68
N TRP A 70 -7.64 8.57 -2.59
CA TRP A 70 -6.44 8.54 -1.74
C TRP A 70 -6.23 9.86 -0.98
N SER A 71 -5.82 9.76 0.28
CA SER A 71 -5.57 10.94 1.14
C SER A 71 -4.48 11.85 0.58
N SER A 72 -3.41 11.27 0.02
CA SER A 72 -2.33 12.05 -0.60
C SER A 72 -2.81 12.91 -1.79
N HIS A 73 -3.87 12.50 -2.47
CA HIS A 73 -4.47 13.29 -3.54
C HIS A 73 -5.26 14.47 -2.98
N LEU A 74 -6.00 14.27 -1.88
CA LEU A 74 -6.65 15.35 -1.14
C LEU A 74 -5.60 16.32 -0.57
N ASP A 75 -4.53 15.83 0.04
CA ASP A 75 -3.46 16.66 0.59
C ASP A 75 -2.79 17.51 -0.49
N ARG A 76 -2.52 16.93 -1.66
CA ARG A 76 -1.98 17.68 -2.80
C ARG A 76 -2.99 18.70 -3.36
N HIS A 77 -4.28 18.39 -3.32
CA HIS A 77 -5.32 19.31 -3.76
C HIS A 77 -5.47 20.53 -2.85
N ARG A 78 -5.21 20.38 -1.55
CA ARG A 78 -5.32 21.42 -0.52
C ARG A 78 -4.05 22.27 -0.33
N ARG A 79 -2.96 21.91 -1.00
CA ARG A 79 -1.72 22.70 -1.04
C ARG A 79 -1.82 23.74 -2.13
#